data_AF-A0A941A8B1-F1
#
_entry.id   AF-A0A941A8B1-F1
#
_cell.length_a   1.000
_cell.length_b   1.000
_cell.length_c   1.000
_cell.angle_alpha   90.00
_cell.angle_beta   90.00
_cell.angle_gamma   90.00
#
_symmetry.space_group_name_H-M   'P 1'
#
loop_
_entity.id
_entity.type
_entity.pdbx_description
1 polymer ?
#
loop_
_entity_poly.entity_id
_entity_poly.type
_entity_poly.pdbx_seq_one_letter_code
_entity_poly.pdbx_strand_id
1 'polypeptide(L)' 'MTALAQYIEETLKKEEGIRPLGVEGLRDGRWALLDYGDLVVHVFQSAVREFYNFDRLWGAAPEVPVPEG' A
#
# COMPACT_ATOMS: atom_id res chain seq x y z
N MET A 1 -1.11 -3.68 -10.36
CA MET A 1 -1.62 -3.45 -9.00
C MET A 1 -1.47 -4.71 -8.16
N THR A 2 -2.24 -5.78 -8.41
CA THR A 2 -2.16 -7.04 -7.65
C THR A 2 -0.74 -7.61 -7.53
N ALA A 3 0.00 -7.67 -8.64
CA ALA A 3 1.39 -8.14 -8.62
C ALA A 3 2.31 -7.28 -7.75
N LEU A 4 2.08 -5.96 -7.68
CA LEU A 4 2.86 -5.06 -6.83
C LEU A 4 2.54 -5.27 -5.35
N ALA A 5 1.26 -5.40 -5.00
CA ALA A 5 0.83 -5.72 -3.64
C ALA A 5 1.42 -7.06 -3.16
N GLN A 6 1.38 -8.09 -4.00
CA GLN A 6 1.99 -9.40 -3.72
C GLN A 6 3.50 -9.30 -3.58
N TYR A 7 4.16 -8.53 -4.44
CA TYR A 7 5.60 -8.30 -4.34
C TYR A 7 5.98 -7.68 -3.00
N ILE A 8 5.27 -6.64 -2.55
CA ILE A 8 5.50 -6.00 -1.25
C ILE A 8 5.35 -7.02 -0.11
N GLU A 9 4.26 -7.79 -0.12
CA GLU A 9 4.02 -8.84 0.89
C GLU A 9 5.15 -9.89 0.90
N GLU A 10 5.53 -10.39 -0.27
CA GLU A 10 6.57 -11.41 -0.38
C GLU A 10 7.94 -10.92 0.04
N THR A 11 8.32 -9.70 -0.34
CA THR A 11 9.61 -9.10 0.02
C THR A 11 9.71 -8.90 1.52
N LEU A 12 8.72 -8.24 2.14
CA LEU A 12 8.71 -8.02 3.60
C LEU A 12 8.71 -9.33 4.39
N LYS A 13 8.02 -10.35 3.88
CA LYS A 13 8.05 -11.69 4.48
C LYS A 13 9.42 -12.37 4.35
N LYS A 14 10.06 -12.27 3.19
CA LYS A 14 11.34 -12.97 2.91
C LYS A 14 12.52 -12.29 3.60
N GLU A 15 12.55 -10.96 3.60
CA GLU A 15 13.69 -10.18 4.07
C GLU A 15 13.57 -9.87 5.57
N GLU A 16 12.37 -9.53 6.04
CA GLU A 16 12.15 -9.08 7.42
C GLU A 16 11.31 -10.04 8.28
N GLY A 17 10.75 -11.10 7.67
CA GLY A 17 9.86 -12.04 8.37
C GLY A 17 8.49 -11.45 8.74
N ILE A 18 8.16 -10.26 8.24
CA ILE A 18 6.94 -9.52 8.58
C ILE A 18 5.79 -9.96 7.66
N ARG A 19 4.59 -10.07 8.22
CA ARG A 19 3.36 -10.34 7.46
C ARG A 19 2.29 -9.29 7.78
N PRO A 20 1.42 -8.96 6.81
CA PRO A 20 0.30 -8.08 7.08
C PRO A 20 -0.66 -8.75 8.07
N LEU A 21 -1.22 -7.95 8.97
CA LEU A 21 -2.35 -8.29 9.84
C LEU A 21 -3.62 -8.55 9.03
N GLY A 22 -3.79 -7.78 7.94
CA GLY A 22 -4.94 -7.88 7.05
C GLY A 22 -4.62 -7.42 5.64
N VAL A 23 -5.29 -8.02 4.66
CA VAL A 23 -5.21 -7.62 3.26
C VAL A 23 -6.60 -7.51 2.66
N GLU A 24 -6.90 -6.36 2.08
CA GLU A 24 -8.20 -6.06 1.46
C GLU A 24 -8.04 -5.62 0.00
N GLY A 25 -9.13 -5.67 -0.78
CA GLY A 25 -9.21 -5.13 -2.14
C GLY A 25 -8.52 -5.94 -3.25
N LEU A 26 -7.62 -6.88 -2.91
CA LEU A 26 -6.84 -7.66 -3.91
C LEU A 26 -7.67 -8.32 -5.02
N ARG A 27 -8.86 -8.83 -4.67
CA ARG A 27 -9.76 -9.52 -5.61
C ARG A 27 -10.36 -8.59 -6.67
N ASP A 28 -10.54 -7.32 -6.34
CA ASP A 28 -11.14 -6.34 -7.25
C ASP A 28 -10.14 -5.81 -8.28
N GLY A 29 -8.83 -6.04 -8.07
CA GLY A 29 -7.76 -5.66 -9.01
C GLY A 29 -7.54 -4.15 -9.20
N ARG A 30 -8.34 -3.33 -8.52
CA ARG A 30 -8.36 -1.86 -8.65
C ARG A 30 -7.65 -1.12 -7.51
N TRP A 31 -7.71 -1.67 -6.30
CA TRP A 31 -7.04 -1.19 -5.11
C TRP A 31 -6.63 -2.37 -4.23
N ALA A 32 -5.65 -2.16 -3.37
CA ALA A 32 -5.32 -3.08 -2.28
C ALA A 32 -4.88 -2.29 -1.06
N LEU A 33 -5.22 -2.80 0.12
CA LEU A 33 -4.75 -2.29 1.40
C LEU A 33 -4.04 -3.42 2.12
N LEU A 34 -2.80 -3.19 2.53
CA LEU A 34 -2.01 -4.10 3.35
C LEU A 34 -1.77 -3.42 4.69
N ASP A 35 -2.34 -4.00 5.74
CA ASP A 35 -2.25 -3.49 7.10
C ASP A 35 -1.14 -4.23 7.87
N TYR A 36 -0.14 -3.50 8.36
CA TYR A 36 0.95 -4.03 9.20
C TYR A 36 0.88 -3.49 10.64
N GLY A 37 -0.22 -2.86 11.04
CA GLY A 37 -0.41 -2.24 12.35
C GLY A 37 0.17 -0.83 12.42
N ASP A 38 1.50 -0.72 12.46
CA ASP A 38 2.19 0.58 12.54
C ASP A 38 2.34 1.26 11.16
N LEU A 39 2.18 0.49 10.08
CA LEU A 39 2.26 0.95 8.70
C LEU A 39 1.10 0.37 7.88
N VAL A 40 0.44 1.21 7.09
CA VAL A 40 -0.57 0.77 6.13
C VAL A 40 -0.14 1.14 4.73
N VAL A 41 -0.06 0.15 3.85
CA VAL A 41 0.31 0.35 2.45
C VAL A 41 -0.94 0.31 1.59
N HIS A 42 -1.22 1.42 0.92
CA HIS A 42 -2.29 1.51 -0.06
C HIS A 42 -1.71 1.42 -1.48
N VAL A 43 -2.19 0.45 -2.27
CA VAL A 43 -1.80 0.26 -3.66
C VAL A 43 -3.00 0.51 -4.55
N PHE A 44 -2.93 1.51 -5.42
CA PHE A 44 -4.02 1.90 -6.31
C PHE A 44 -3.65 1.75 -7.78
N GLN A 45 -4.64 1.48 -8.63
CA GLN A 45 -4.57 1.92 -10.02
C GLN A 45 -4.71 3.45 -10.09
N SER A 46 -3.95 4.12 -10.96
CA SER A 46 -3.90 5.59 -11.02
C SER A 46 -5.29 6.24 -11.13
N ALA A 47 -6.13 5.73 -12.04
CA ALA A 47 -7.49 6.24 -12.23
C ALA A 47 -8.39 6.09 -10.98
N VAL A 48 -8.14 5.07 -10.16
CA VAL A 48 -8.88 4.82 -8.92
C VAL A 48 -8.43 5.78 -7.82
N ARG A 49 -7.12 6.06 -7.72
CA ARG A 49 -6.57 7.04 -6.78
C ARG A 49 -7.15 8.43 -7.03
N GLU A 50 -7.22 8.84 -8.30
CA GLU A 50 -7.79 10.12 -8.71
C GLU A 50 -9.28 10.22 -8.37
N PHE A 51 -10.06 9.17 -8.67
CA PHE A 51 -11.49 9.15 -8.39
C PHE A 51 -11.81 9.30 -6.89
N TYR A 52 -11.07 8.60 -6.03
CA TYR A 52 -11.26 8.71 -4.57
C TYR A 52 -10.60 9.94 -3.96
N ASN A 53 -9.86 10.73 -4.74
CA ASN A 53 -9.16 11.94 -4.32
C ASN A 53 -8.39 11.76 -2.99
N PHE A 54 -7.61 10.67 -2.94
CA PHE A 54 -6.88 10.27 -1.73
C PHE A 54 -5.93 11.34 -1.22
N ASP A 55 -5.42 12.17 -2.13
CA ASP A 55 -4.51 13.27 -1.81
C ASP A 55 -5.18 14.34 -0.94
N ARG A 56 -6.51 14.44 -0.93
CA ARG A 56 -7.24 15.33 0.00
C ARG A 56 -7.23 14.81 1.44
N LEU A 57 -7.24 13.50 1.64
CA LEU A 57 -7.27 12.89 2.98
C LEU A 57 -5.93 13.07 3.70
N TRP A 58 -4.84 12.89 2.96
CA TRP A 58 -3.48 12.90 3.51
C TRP A 58 -2.66 14.13 3.14
N GLY A 59 -3.21 15.07 2.36
CA GLY A 59 -2.46 16.22 1.84
C GLY A 59 -1.95 17.20 2.90
N ALA A 60 -2.42 17.10 4.15
CA ALA A 60 -1.89 17.87 5.28
C ALA A 60 -0.91 17.06 6.15
N ALA A 61 -0.73 15.76 5.90
CA ALA A 61 0.22 14.94 6.62
C ALA A 61 1.65 15.25 6.16
N PRO A 62 2.64 15.29 7.06
CA PRO A 62 4.03 15.42 6.68
C PRO A 62 4.47 14.26 5.78
N GLU A 63 5.14 14.58 4.68
CA GLU A 63 5.80 13.56 3.87
C GLU A 63 7.05 13.06 4.59
N VAL A 64 7.17 11.74 4.74
CA VAL A 64 8.38 11.10 5.27
C VAL A 64 9.32 10.84 4.09
N PRO A 65 10.53 11.45 4.05
CA PRO A 65 11.49 11.17 3.00
C PRO A 65 11.88 9.69 3.00
N VAL A 66 11.79 9.05 1.84
CA VAL A 66 12.28 7.68 1.65
C VAL A 66 13.74 7.78 1.21
N PRO A 67 14.70 7.17 1.93
CA PRO A 67 16.09 7.14 1.50
C PRO A 67 16.24 6.53 0.10
N GLU A 68 17.09 7.11 -0.74
CA GLU A 68 17.50 6.43 -1.98
C GLU A 68 18.31 5.18 -1.61
N GLY A 69 17.94 4.05 -2.22
CA GLY A 69 18.59 2.74 -2.02
C GLY A 69 19.86 2.58 -2.84
#